data_AF-A0A7W7WI13-F1
#
_entry.id   AF-A0A7W7WI13-F1
#
_cell.length_a   1.000
_cell.length_b   1.000
_cell.length_c   1.000
_cell.angle_alpha   90.00
_cell.angle_beta   90.00
_cell.angle_gamma   90.00
#
_symmetry.space_group_name_H-M   'P 1'
#
loop_
_entity.id
_entity.type
_entity.pdbx_description
1 polymer ?
#
loop_
_entity_poly.entity_id
_entity_poly.type
_entity_poly.pdbx_seq_one_letter_code
_entity_poly.pdbx_strand_id
1 'polypeptide(L)' 'MLYGRPPSITWTEEGHLRVSLRLTEQPDEALTMATLRVMEQGDRYGHINRLDWQAIWTDVHVKMPEEKQ' A
#
# COMPACT_ATOMS: atom_id res chain seq x y z
N MET A 1 15.01 -1.80 -7.12
CA MET A 1 13.68 -2.16 -6.59
C MET A 1 12.73 -1.04 -6.97
N LEU A 2 11.55 -1.38 -7.48
CA LEU A 2 10.45 -0.50 -7.89
C LEU A 2 10.14 0.73 -7.02
N TYR A 3 10.36 0.62 -5.71
CA TYR A 3 10.01 1.64 -4.73
C TYR A 3 11.22 2.16 -3.94
N GLY A 4 12.44 1.74 -4.33
CA GLY A 4 13.70 2.07 -3.65
C GLY A 4 13.82 1.60 -2.18
N ARG A 5 12.71 1.19 -1.56
CA ARG A 5 12.55 0.79 -0.16
C ARG A 5 11.47 -0.29 -0.03
N PRO A 6 11.55 -1.13 1.02
CA PRO A 6 10.46 -2.06 1.36
C PRO A 6 9.13 -1.32 1.61
N PRO A 7 7.98 -1.99 1.39
CA PRO A 7 6.68 -1.47 1.82
C PRO A 7 6.67 -1.18 3.32
N SER A 8 5.99 -0.10 3.71
CA SER A 8 5.64 0.16 5.10
C SER A 8 4.31 -0.52 5.41
N ILE A 9 4.23 -1.22 6.54
CA ILE A 9 3.02 -1.89 7.01
C ILE A 9 2.69 -1.37 8.41
N THR A 10 1.50 -0.82 8.59
CA THR A 10 1.06 -0.20 9.85
C THR A 10 -0.40 -0.49 10.12
N TRP A 11 -0.80 -0.58 11.39
CA TRP A 11 -2.23 -0.60 11.76
C TRP A 11 -2.82 0.80 11.69
N THR A 12 -4.04 0.93 11.18
CA THR A 12 -4.83 2.16 11.25
C THR A 12 -5.61 2.22 12.57
N GLU A 13 -6.04 3.41 12.96
CA GLU A 13 -6.92 3.60 14.14
C GLU A 13 -8.26 2.87 13.98
N GLU A 14 -8.69 2.64 12.74
CA GLU A 14 -9.91 1.89 12.39
C GLU A 14 -9.69 0.36 12.36
N GLY A 15 -8.48 -0.13 12.69
CA GLY A 15 -8.20 -1.56 12.77
C GLY A 15 -7.92 -2.25 11.43
N HIS A 16 -7.55 -1.51 10.40
CA HIS A 16 -7.08 -2.07 9.13
C HIS A 16 -5.55 -2.18 9.12
N LEU A 17 -5.00 -3.10 8.32
CA LEU A 17 -3.59 -3.04 7.94
C LEU A 17 -3.44 -2.11 6.73
N ARG A 18 -2.70 -1.01 6.91
CA ARG A 18 -2.28 -0.13 5.82
C ARG A 18 -0.94 -0.59 5.27
N VAL A 19 -0.89 -0.87 3.97
CA VAL A 19 0.35 -1.10 3.22
C VAL A 19 0.64 0.13 2.38
N SER A 20 1.84 0.69 2.48
CA SER A 20 2.26 1.90 1.76
C SER A 20 3.54 1.68 0.96
N LEU A 21 3.54 2.13 -0.29
CA LEU A 21 4.68 2.05 -1.21
C LEU A 21 5.15 3.46 -1.56
N ARG A 22 6.40 3.79 -1.25
CA ARG A 22 7.02 5.08 -1.59
C ARG A 22 7.52 5.06 -3.04
N LEU A 23 7.14 6.03 -3.83
CA LEU A 23 7.63 6.25 -5.19
C LEU A 23 8.91 7.09 -5.10
N THR A 24 10.06 6.49 -5.40
CA THR A 24 11.37 7.16 -5.39
C THR A 24 11.92 7.45 -6.79
N GLU A 25 11.39 6.76 -7.80
CA GLU A 25 11.69 6.91 -9.23
C GLU A 25 10.36 6.84 -10.00
N GLN A 26 10.34 7.22 -11.29
CA GLN A 26 9.18 6.98 -12.15
C GLN A 26 9.25 5.54 -12.70
N PRO A 27 8.43 4.60 -12.20
CA PRO A 27 8.36 3.27 -12.79
C PRO A 27 7.79 3.34 -14.21
N ASP A 28 8.08 2.32 -15.02
CA ASP A 28 7.45 2.21 -16.33
C ASP A 28 5.92 2.04 -16.24
N GLU A 29 5.23 2.27 -17.35
CA GLU A 29 3.77 2.27 -17.41
C GLU A 29 3.17 0.90 -17.04
N ALA A 30 3.73 -0.18 -17.58
CA ALA A 30 3.20 -1.53 -17.35
C ALA A 30 3.21 -1.87 -15.86
N LEU A 31 4.29 -1.50 -15.21
CA LEU A 31 4.52 -1.79 -13.81
C LEU A 31 3.75 -0.86 -12.88
N THR A 32 3.59 0.41 -13.27
CA THR A 32 2.67 1.34 -12.63
C THR A 32 1.26 0.77 -12.61
N MET A 33 0.77 0.32 -13.78
CA MET A 33 -0.57 -0.24 -13.92
C MET A 33 -0.75 -1.53 -13.13
N ALA A 34 0.26 -2.42 -13.13
CA ALA A 34 0.22 -3.64 -12.35
C ALA A 34 0.10 -3.34 -10.84
N THR A 35 0.86 -2.38 -10.32
CA THR A 35 0.77 -2.01 -8.91
C THR A 35 -0.56 -1.35 -8.57
N LEU A 36 -1.06 -0.43 -9.40
CA LEU A 36 -2.36 0.19 -9.15
C LEU A 36 -3.48 -0.87 -9.08
N ARG A 37 -3.44 -1.88 -9.96
CA ARG A 37 -4.36 -3.03 -9.94
C ARG A 37 -4.26 -3.91 -8.70
N VAL A 38 -3.13 -3.94 -8.02
CA VAL A 38 -2.98 -4.66 -6.75
C VAL A 38 -3.50 -3.81 -5.60
N MET A 39 -3.15 -2.52 -5.58
CA MET A 39 -3.54 -1.62 -4.50
C MET A 39 -5.06 -1.37 -4.48
N GLU A 40 -5.73 -1.37 -5.64
CA GLU A 40 -7.19 -1.21 -5.73
C GLU A 40 -8.00 -2.38 -5.14
N GLN A 41 -7.37 -3.52 -4.86
CA GLN A 41 -8.03 -4.70 -4.29
C GLN A 41 -8.30 -4.59 -2.79
N GLY A 42 -7.66 -3.63 -2.10
CA GLY A 42 -7.95 -3.37 -0.69
C GLY A 42 -9.29 -2.66 -0.49
N ASP A 43 -9.76 -2.63 0.75
CA ASP A 43 -11.05 -2.03 1.10
C ASP A 43 -11.05 -0.51 0.89
N ARG A 44 -9.90 0.13 1.07
CA ARG A 44 -9.66 1.55 0.80
C ARG A 44 -8.29 1.70 0.18
N TYR A 45 -8.15 2.56 -0.81
CA TYR A 45 -6.86 2.85 -1.42
C TYR A 45 -6.75 4.32 -1.77
N GLY A 46 -5.52 4.78 -1.94
CA GLY A 46 -5.27 6.16 -2.31
C GLY A 46 -3.80 6.47 -2.49
N HIS A 47 -3.52 7.77 -2.53
CA HIS A 47 -2.16 8.28 -2.63
C HIS A 47 -1.95 9.44 -1.66
N ILE A 48 -0.69 9.69 -1.34
CA ILE A 48 -0.22 10.82 -0.56
C ILE A 48 0.86 11.50 -1.39
N ASN A 49 0.71 12.80 -1.59
CA ASN A 49 1.71 13.64 -2.23
C ASN A 49 2.34 14.56 -1.17
N ARG A 50 3.66 14.47 -1.00
CA ARG A 50 4.47 15.34 -0.15
C ARG A 50 5.50 16.06 -1.02
N LEU A 51 6.05 17.15 -0.49
CA LEU A 51 7.04 17.99 -1.20
C LEU A 51 8.27 17.19 -1.69
N ASP A 52 8.63 16.11 -1.00
CA ASP A 52 9.85 15.33 -1.21
C ASP A 52 9.59 13.85 -1.58
N TRP A 53 8.33 13.40 -1.61
CA TRP A 53 7.97 12.05 -2.06
C TRP A 53 6.47 11.88 -2.32
N GLN A 54 6.16 10.85 -3.08
CA GLN A 54 4.80 10.36 -3.28
C GLN A 54 4.69 8.94 -2.76
N ALA A 55 3.53 8.56 -2.24
CA ALA A 55 3.23 7.17 -1.94
C ALA A 55 1.82 6.82 -2.36
N ILE A 56 1.64 5.55 -2.67
CA ILE A 56 0.33 4.91 -2.80
C ILE A 56 0.13 4.00 -1.59
N TRP A 57 -1.12 3.88 -1.15
CA TRP A 57 -1.47 3.06 0.00
C TRP A 57 -2.75 2.29 -0.26
N THR A 58 -2.87 1.15 0.43
CA THR A 58 -4.08 0.35 0.48
C THR A 58 -4.31 -0.15 1.90
N ASP A 59 -5.56 -0.11 2.35
CA ASP A 59 -6.02 -0.64 3.61
C ASP A 59 -6.70 -1.98 3.34
N VAL A 60 -6.29 -3.00 4.09
CA VAL A 60 -6.88 -4.33 4.04
C VAL A 60 -7.40 -4.69 5.43
N HIS A 61 -8.67 -5.07 5.48
CA HIS A 61 -9.31 -5.61 6.66
C HIS A 61 -8.76 -7.02 6.90
N VAL A 62 -8.07 -7.18 8.03
CA VAL A 62 -7.57 -8.48 8.43
C VAL A 62 -8.58 -9.08 9.38
N LYS A 63 -9.31 -10.10 8.91
CA LYS A 63 -9.92 -11.04 9.85
C LYS A 63 -8.77 -11.77 10.53
N MET A 64 -8.55 -11.49 11.80
CA MET A 64 -7.63 -12.30 12.59
C MET A 64 -8.13 -13.75 12.49
N PRO A 65 -7.27 -14.71 12.12
CA PRO A 65 -7.68 -16.10 12.12
C PRO A 65 -8.15 -16.45 13.53
N GLU A 66 -9.32 -17.09 13.65
CA GLU A 66 -9.77 -17.62 14.92
C GLU A 66 -8.68 -18.57 15.44
N GLU A 67 -8.05 -18.20 16.57
CA GLU A 67 -7.20 -19.13 17.30
C GLU A 67 -8.10 -20.31 17.69
N LYS A 68 -7.85 -21.47 17.08
CA LYS A 68 -8.45 -22.72 17.56
C LYS A 68 -7.90 -22.97 18.97
N GLN A 69 -8.76 -22.75 19.97
CA GLN A 69 -8.54 -23.18 21.35
C GLN A 69 -8.36 -24.70 21.43
#